data_AF-A0A7C6M6M5-F1
#
_entry.id   AF-A0A7C6M6M5-F1
#
_cell.length_a   1.000
_cell.length_b   1.000
_cell.length_c   1.000
_cell.angle_alpha   90.00
_cell.angle_beta   90.00
_cell.angle_gamma   90.00
#
_symmetry.space_group_name_H-M   'P 1'
#
loop_
_entity.id
_entity.type
_entity.pdbx_description
1 polymer ?
#
loop_
_entity_poly.entity_id
_entity_poly.type
_entity_poly.pdbx_seq_one_letter_code
_entity_poly.pdbx_strand_id
1 'polypeptide(L)'
;MKNLYLRIKDLILYFLHQEIIRFLIAGGINTIIGGILIPSLILLYNFESDLARTFIPLIGGYLIWFPFAYLIQVHFVFKTEFDIKRFFIYPTTQIPNYLINQSLLYIFRNMLGIDELIALVVAAILAAPIMFVLVRLVVKKEQKGLF
;
A
#
# COMPACT_ATOMS: atom_id res chain seq x y z
N MET A 1 -37.38 11.82 4.79
CA MET A 1 -36.18 11.12 5.33
C MET A 1 -35.48 10.21 4.31
N LYS A 2 -36.20 9.38 3.52
CA LYS A 2 -35.60 8.47 2.50
C LYS A 2 -34.68 9.16 1.46
N ASN A 3 -35.06 10.35 0.97
CA ASN A 3 -34.27 11.10 -0.03
C ASN A 3 -32.93 11.64 0.49
N LEU A 4 -32.85 11.99 1.78
CA LEU A 4 -31.61 12.51 2.37
C LEU A 4 -30.59 11.37 2.56
N TYR A 5 -31.06 10.22 3.03
CA TYR A 5 -30.22 9.02 3.19
C TYR A 5 -29.59 8.57 1.86
N LEU A 6 -30.38 8.51 0.79
CA LEU A 6 -29.88 8.12 -0.54
C LEU A 6 -28.80 9.10 -1.04
N ARG A 7 -29.05 10.40 -0.91
CA ARG A 7 -28.11 11.44 -1.36
C ARG A 7 -26.78 11.41 -0.59
N ILE A 8 -26.82 11.13 0.72
CA ILE A 8 -25.62 10.97 1.55
C ILE A 8 -24.85 9.71 1.15
N LYS A 9 -25.54 8.59 0.94
CA LYS A 9 -24.93 7.33 0.50
C LYS A 9 -24.20 7.49 -0.84
N ASP A 10 -24.83 8.12 -1.82
CA ASP A 10 -24.24 8.35 -3.15
C ASP A 10 -22.99 9.23 -3.07
N LEU A 11 -23.01 10.26 -2.22
CA LEU A 11 -21.85 11.12 -1.99
C LEU A 11 -20.67 10.33 -1.39
N ILE A 12 -20.94 9.49 -0.38
CA ILE A 12 -19.92 8.65 0.27
C ILE A 12 -19.32 7.66 -0.74
N LEU A 13 -20.17 7.00 -1.54
CA LEU A 13 -19.73 6.07 -2.57
C LEU A 13 -18.86 6.77 -3.63
N TYR A 14 -19.24 7.98 -4.05
CA TYR A 14 -18.45 8.77 -4.97
C TYR A 14 -17.06 9.10 -4.41
N PHE A 15 -16.95 9.55 -3.15
CA PHE A 15 -15.66 9.84 -2.54
C PHE A 15 -14.80 8.58 -2.35
N LEU A 16 -15.41 7.47 -1.92
CA LEU A 16 -14.70 6.18 -1.78
C LEU A 16 -14.18 5.68 -3.13
N HIS A 17 -14.97 5.83 -4.20
CA HIS A 17 -14.56 5.48 -5.54
C HIS A 17 -13.35 6.32 -6.01
N GLN A 18 -13.34 7.61 -5.70
CA GLN A 18 -12.19 8.47 -6.00
C GLN A 18 -10.96 8.13 -5.15
N GLU A 19 -11.14 7.79 -3.87
CA GLU A 19 -10.06 7.35 -2.99
C GLU A 19 -9.42 6.05 -3.47
N ILE A 20 -10.22 5.05 -3.87
CA ILE A 20 -9.68 3.75 -4.31
C ILE A 20 -8.92 3.87 -5.64
N ILE A 21 -9.39 4.71 -6.58
CA ILE A 21 -8.64 4.96 -7.84
C ILE A 21 -7.29 5.59 -7.54
N ARG A 22 -7.26 6.64 -6.70
CA ARG A 22 -6.00 7.29 -6.31
C ARG A 22 -5.08 6.32 -5.55
N PHE A 23 -5.65 5.44 -4.73
CA PHE A 23 -4.90 4.40 -4.04
C PHE A 23 -4.25 3.41 -5.00
N LEU A 24 -4.97 2.96 -6.04
CA LEU A 24 -4.41 2.07 -7.06
C LEU A 24 -3.28 2.74 -7.84
N ILE A 25 -3.45 4.02 -8.20
CA ILE A 25 -2.40 4.82 -8.86
C ILE A 25 -1.17 4.95 -7.95
N ALA A 26 -1.37 5.33 -6.69
CA ALA A 26 -0.31 5.42 -5.70
C ALA A 26 0.40 4.07 -5.47
N GLY A 27 -0.36 2.98 -5.43
CA GLY A 27 0.16 1.62 -5.32
C GLY A 27 1.06 1.27 -6.50
N GLY A 28 0.61 1.54 -7.73
CA GLY A 28 1.42 1.34 -8.94
C GLY A 28 2.72 2.14 -8.92
N ILE A 29 2.66 3.43 -8.54
CA ILE A 29 3.85 4.28 -8.39
C ILE A 29 4.79 3.71 -7.33
N ASN A 30 4.28 3.31 -6.16
CA ASN A 30 5.06 2.73 -5.08
C ASN A 30 5.76 1.43 -5.50
N THR A 31 5.08 0.57 -6.27
CA THR A 31 5.67 -0.68 -6.77
C THR A 31 6.75 -0.43 -7.82
N ILE A 32 6.51 0.49 -8.77
CA ILE A 32 7.52 0.84 -9.78
C ILE A 32 8.77 1.41 -9.10
N ILE A 33 8.59 2.36 -8.18
CA ILE A 33 9.72 3.01 -7.51
C ILE A 33 10.45 2.02 -6.61
N GLY A 34 9.74 1.22 -5.80
CA GLY A 34 10.37 0.20 -4.95
C GLY A 34 11.12 -0.86 -5.77
N GLY A 35 10.54 -1.28 -6.90
CA GLY A 35 11.13 -2.25 -7.84
C GLY A 35 12.36 -1.72 -8.58
N ILE A 36 12.54 -0.40 -8.69
CA ILE A 36 13.74 0.20 -9.30
C ILE A 36 14.77 0.57 -8.22
N LEU A 37 14.33 1.20 -7.13
CA LEU A 37 15.19 1.78 -6.12
C LEU A 37 16.04 0.72 -5.41
N ILE A 38 15.44 -0.38 -4.95
CA ILE A 38 16.18 -1.42 -4.21
C ILE A 38 17.24 -2.09 -5.11
N PRO A 39 16.92 -2.58 -6.33
CA PRO A 39 17.95 -3.11 -7.23
C PRO A 39 19.02 -2.10 -7.61
N SER A 40 18.67 -0.82 -7.80
CA SER A 40 19.67 0.22 -8.11
C SER A 40 20.67 0.42 -6.96
N LEU A 41 20.22 0.36 -5.71
CA LEU A 41 21.09 0.45 -4.53
C LEU A 41 22.00 -0.78 -4.41
N ILE A 42 21.51 -1.97 -4.77
CA ILE A 42 22.33 -3.19 -4.81
C ILE A 42 23.43 -3.08 -5.88
N LEU A 43 23.13 -2.49 -7.05
CA LEU A 43 24.08 -2.32 -8.14
C LEU A 43 25.14 -1.25 -7.85
N LEU A 44 24.79 -0.19 -7.13
CA LEU A 44 25.69 0.91 -6.80
C LEU A 44 26.70 0.57 -5.70
N TYR A 45 26.38 -0.38 -4.81
CA TYR A 45 27.23 -0.73 -3.68
C TYR A 45 27.73 -2.18 -3.77
N ASN A 46 29.01 -2.33 -4.09
CA ASN A 46 29.74 -3.61 -3.99
C ASN A 46 30.11 -3.88 -2.53
N PHE A 47 29.14 -4.35 -1.75
CA PHE A 47 29.43 -4.86 -0.41
C PHE A 47 30.11 -6.24 -0.52
N GLU A 48 31.23 -6.41 0.17
CA GLU A 48 31.99 -7.67 0.19
C GLU A 48 31.27 -8.80 0.94
N SER A 49 30.38 -8.47 1.89
CA SER A 49 29.59 -9.47 2.61
C SER A 49 28.19 -9.62 2.01
N ASP A 50 27.75 -10.87 1.82
CA ASP A 50 26.43 -11.20 1.28
C ASP A 50 25.27 -10.64 2.14
N LEU A 51 25.48 -10.60 3.46
CA LEU A 51 24.54 -9.99 4.40
C LEU A 51 24.41 -8.48 4.18
N ALA A 52 25.52 -7.76 4.05
CA ALA A 52 25.52 -6.32 3.81
C ALA A 52 24.91 -5.99 2.44
N ARG A 53 25.22 -6.78 1.42
CA ARG A 53 24.70 -6.63 0.05
C ARG A 53 23.18 -6.78 -0.04
N THR A 54 22.59 -7.57 0.87
CA THR A 54 21.15 -7.82 0.88
C THR A 54 20.42 -6.85 1.80
N PHE A 55 20.85 -6.71 3.06
CA PHE A 55 20.09 -5.96 4.07
C PHE A 55 20.24 -4.44 3.97
N ILE A 56 21.41 -3.94 3.60
CA ILE A 56 21.66 -2.49 3.56
C ILE A 56 20.80 -1.81 2.46
N PRO A 57 20.76 -2.32 1.22
CA PRO A 57 19.90 -1.75 0.18
C PRO A 57 18.41 -1.88 0.50
N LEU A 58 18.02 -2.98 1.16
CA LEU A 58 16.64 -3.19 1.60
C LEU A 58 16.22 -2.15 2.63
N ILE A 59 16.96 -2.05 3.74
CA ILE A 59 16.65 -1.11 4.83
C ILE A 59 16.78 0.33 4.34
N GLY A 60 17.87 0.65 3.62
CA GLY A 60 18.11 1.99 3.08
C GLY A 60 17.03 2.41 2.08
N GLY A 61 16.69 1.53 1.13
CA GLY A 61 15.62 1.77 0.17
C GLY A 61 14.27 2.01 0.84
N TYR A 62 13.91 1.19 1.83
CA TYR A 62 12.70 1.40 2.61
C TYR A 62 12.75 2.71 3.40
N LEU A 63 13.84 3.03 4.11
CA LEU A 63 13.96 4.27 4.89
C LEU A 63 13.84 5.53 4.03
N ILE A 64 14.40 5.50 2.81
CA ILE A 64 14.32 6.62 1.86
C ILE A 64 12.90 6.71 1.29
N TRP A 65 12.30 5.59 0.90
CA TRP A 65 11.03 5.60 0.17
C TRP A 65 9.80 5.72 1.07
N PHE A 66 9.85 5.19 2.29
CA PHE A 66 8.70 5.16 3.20
C PHE A 66 8.06 6.53 3.44
N PRO A 67 8.83 7.60 3.68
CA PRO A 67 8.27 8.92 3.88
C PRO A 67 7.50 9.43 2.67
N PHE A 68 8.03 9.24 1.47
CA PHE A 68 7.33 9.62 0.24
C PHE A 68 6.07 8.79 0.03
N ALA A 69 6.15 7.47 0.26
CA ALA A 69 5.00 6.59 0.17
C ALA A 69 3.88 7.05 1.12
N TYR A 70 4.20 7.40 2.36
CA TYR A 70 3.21 7.94 3.31
C TYR A 70 2.63 9.29 2.86
N LEU A 71 3.49 10.22 2.40
CA LEU A 71 3.05 11.53 1.92
C LEU A 71 2.10 11.43 0.72
N ILE A 72 2.33 10.47 -0.20
CA ILE A 72 1.41 10.18 -1.30
C ILE A 72 0.06 9.72 -0.73
N GLN A 73 0.04 8.85 0.27
CA GLN A 73 -1.21 8.41 0.88
C GLN A 73 -1.97 9.58 1.53
N VAL A 74 -1.27 10.42 2.29
CA VAL A 74 -1.87 11.58 2.98
C VAL A 74 -2.40 12.62 1.99
N HIS A 75 -1.55 13.10 1.08
CA HIS A 75 -1.87 14.27 0.25
C HIS A 75 -2.62 13.93 -1.04
N PHE A 76 -2.28 12.82 -1.68
CA PHE A 76 -2.90 12.44 -2.96
C PHE A 76 -4.10 11.51 -2.74
N VAL A 77 -3.94 10.41 -2.00
CA VAL A 77 -4.98 9.37 -1.90
C VAL A 77 -6.14 9.81 -1.02
N PHE A 78 -5.88 10.02 0.27
CA PHE A 78 -6.91 10.28 1.28
C PHE A 78 -7.20 11.76 1.48
N LYS A 79 -6.32 12.65 1.00
CA LYS A 79 -6.44 14.11 1.12
C LYS A 79 -6.72 14.53 2.57
N THR A 80 -5.91 14.02 3.50
CA THR A 80 -6.00 14.29 4.93
C THR A 80 -4.83 15.17 5.39
N GLU A 81 -4.94 15.70 6.61
CA GLU A 81 -3.82 16.38 7.25
C GLU A 81 -2.70 15.39 7.60
N PHE A 82 -1.46 15.87 7.57
CA PHE A 82 -0.31 15.09 8.00
C PHE A 82 -0.37 14.85 9.52
N ASP A 83 -0.22 13.59 9.92
CA ASP A 83 -0.17 13.18 11.32
C ASP A 83 1.10 12.35 11.55
N ILE A 84 1.94 12.80 12.47
CA ILE A 84 3.22 12.14 12.77
C ILE A 84 3.05 10.82 13.52
N LYS A 85 2.00 10.65 14.31
CA LYS A 85 1.71 9.36 14.97
C LYS A 85 1.37 8.32 13.92
N ARG A 86 0.54 8.71 12.94
CA ARG A 86 0.15 7.84 11.82
C ARG A 86 1.31 7.55 10.88
N PHE A 87 2.26 8.47 10.72
CA PHE A 87 3.52 8.22 10.02
C PHE A 87 4.29 7.03 10.61
N PHE A 88 4.45 6.97 11.95
CA PHE A 88 5.12 5.84 12.61
C PHE A 88 4.30 4.55 12.66
N ILE A 89 2.96 4.65 12.56
CA ILE A 89 2.08 3.47 12.48
C ILE A 89 2.04 2.94 11.05
N TYR A 90 2.18 3.76 10.01
CA TYR A 90 2.10 3.36 8.61
C TYR A 90 3.00 2.15 8.25
N PRO A 91 4.24 2.02 8.74
CA PRO A 91 5.07 0.81 8.56
C PRO A 91 4.40 -0.49 8.97
N THR A 92 3.54 -0.47 9.99
CA THR A 92 2.81 -1.65 10.44
C THR A 92 1.84 -2.18 9.39
N THR A 93 1.42 -1.36 8.41
CA THR A 93 0.59 -1.79 7.28
C THR A 93 1.32 -2.72 6.31
N GLN A 94 2.66 -2.75 6.35
CA GLN A 94 3.44 -3.66 5.51
C GLN A 94 3.32 -5.11 5.97
N ILE A 95 3.06 -5.35 7.26
CA ILE A 95 2.89 -6.70 7.81
C ILE A 95 1.66 -7.39 7.20
N PRO A 96 0.43 -6.85 7.31
CA PRO A 96 -0.73 -7.46 6.66
C PRO A 96 -0.60 -7.45 5.14
N ASN A 97 0.04 -6.42 4.54
CA ASN A 97 0.29 -6.40 3.09
C ASN A 97 1.10 -7.62 2.64
N TYR A 98 2.22 -7.90 3.31
CA TYR A 98 3.06 -9.06 3.01
C TYR A 98 2.30 -10.36 3.23
N LEU A 99 1.60 -10.51 4.36
CA LEU A 99 0.86 -11.73 4.69
C LEU A 99 -0.25 -12.02 3.66
N ILE A 100 -1.02 -11.02 3.26
CA ILE A 100 -2.09 -11.17 2.26
C ILE A 100 -1.48 -11.58 0.91
N ASN A 101 -0.45 -10.87 0.43
CA ASN A 101 0.18 -11.19 -0.85
C ASN A 101 0.80 -12.59 -0.85
N GLN A 102 1.54 -12.97 0.20
CA GLN A 102 2.14 -14.30 0.30
C GLN A 102 1.09 -15.41 0.40
N SER A 103 0.01 -15.19 1.15
CA SER A 103 -1.08 -16.17 1.24
C SER A 103 -1.75 -16.40 -0.11
N LEU A 104 -2.05 -15.33 -0.84
CA LEU A 104 -2.65 -15.41 -2.18
C LEU A 104 -1.70 -16.07 -3.18
N LEU A 105 -0.42 -15.70 -3.17
CA LEU A 105 0.60 -16.31 -4.03
C LEU A 105 0.75 -17.81 -3.74
N TYR A 106 0.78 -18.21 -2.47
CA TYR A 106 0.86 -19.61 -2.07
C TYR A 106 -0.35 -20.40 -2.59
N ILE A 107 -1.56 -19.88 -2.40
CA ILE A 107 -2.79 -20.52 -2.88
C ILE A 107 -2.75 -20.66 -4.41
N PHE A 108 -2.45 -19.59 -5.14
CA PHE A 108 -2.47 -19.61 -6.60
C PHE A 108 -1.41 -20.49 -7.22
N ARG A 109 -0.17 -20.44 -6.70
CA ARG A 109 0.93 -21.24 -7.25
C ARG A 109 0.82 -22.70 -6.83
N ASN A 110 0.60 -22.97 -5.55
CA ASN A 110 0.76 -24.32 -5.01
C ASN A 110 -0.54 -25.12 -4.98
N MET A 111 -1.71 -24.46 -4.85
CA MET A 111 -2.99 -25.15 -4.82
C MET A 111 -3.69 -25.15 -6.18
N LEU A 112 -3.57 -24.07 -6.94
CA LEU A 112 -4.24 -23.93 -8.25
C LEU A 112 -3.30 -24.12 -9.46
N GLY A 113 -1.98 -24.18 -9.25
CA GLY A 113 -1.00 -24.37 -10.33
C GLY A 113 -0.96 -23.22 -11.33
N ILE A 114 -1.34 -22.01 -10.92
CA ILE A 114 -1.33 -20.82 -11.78
C ILE A 114 0.12 -20.37 -12.00
N ASP A 115 0.41 -19.96 -13.23
CA ASP A 115 1.69 -19.35 -13.61
C ASP A 115 2.09 -18.21 -12.66
N GLU A 116 3.39 -18.05 -12.42
CA GLU A 116 3.91 -17.10 -11.44
C GLU A 116 3.52 -15.64 -11.74
N LEU A 117 3.56 -15.23 -13.02
CA LEU A 117 3.24 -13.86 -13.41
C LEU A 117 1.75 -13.59 -13.27
N ILE A 118 0.92 -14.56 -13.66
CA ILE A 118 -0.54 -14.48 -13.50
C ILE A 118 -0.92 -14.45 -12.02
N ALA A 119 -0.30 -15.32 -11.20
CA ALA A 119 -0.53 -15.36 -9.76
C ALA A 119 -0.17 -14.03 -9.08
N LEU A 120 0.93 -13.39 -9.49
CA LEU A 120 1.34 -12.07 -9.01
C LEU A 120 0.28 -11.00 -9.29
N VAL A 121 -0.21 -10.95 -10.53
CA VAL A 121 -1.21 -9.95 -10.95
C VAL A 121 -2.54 -10.17 -10.22
N VAL A 122 -3.02 -11.41 -10.15
CA VAL A 122 -4.29 -11.72 -9.48
C VAL A 122 -4.18 -11.46 -7.97
N ALA A 123 -3.07 -11.84 -7.34
CA ALA A 123 -2.83 -11.55 -5.92
C ALA A 123 -2.85 -10.04 -5.66
N ALA A 124 -2.20 -9.23 -6.50
CA ALA A 124 -2.19 -7.77 -6.36
C ALA A 124 -3.60 -7.17 -6.48
N ILE A 125 -4.39 -7.63 -7.46
CA ILE A 125 -5.77 -7.16 -7.67
C ILE A 125 -6.65 -7.48 -6.46
N LEU A 126 -6.53 -8.68 -5.88
CA LEU A 126 -7.33 -9.10 -4.73
C LEU A 126 -6.86 -8.48 -3.41
N ALA A 127 -5.56 -8.26 -3.26
CA ALA A 127 -4.99 -7.61 -2.08
C ALA A 127 -5.34 -6.12 -2.03
N ALA A 128 -5.43 -5.44 -3.19
CA ALA A 128 -5.59 -4.00 -3.25
C ALA A 128 -6.85 -3.45 -2.51
N PRO A 129 -8.06 -4.03 -2.64
CA PRO A 129 -9.23 -3.60 -1.88
C PRO A 129 -9.06 -3.75 -0.36
N ILE A 130 -8.45 -4.85 0.09
CA ILE A 130 -8.21 -5.12 1.51
C ILE A 130 -7.21 -4.11 2.05
N MET A 131 -6.11 -3.90 1.31
CA MET A 131 -5.09 -2.94 1.68
C MET A 131 -5.58 -1.50 1.64
N PHE A 132 -6.47 -1.15 0.71
CA PHE A 132 -7.12 0.15 0.67
C PHE A 132 -7.84 0.44 2.00
N VAL A 133 -8.63 -0.51 2.50
CA VAL A 133 -9.34 -0.36 3.78
C VAL A 133 -8.36 -0.23 4.94
N LEU A 134 -7.36 -1.11 5.03
CA LEU A 134 -6.38 -1.10 6.12
C LEU A 134 -5.57 0.21 6.16
N VAL A 135 -5.03 0.63 5.02
CA VAL A 135 -4.28 1.88 4.92
C VAL A 135 -5.19 3.07 5.21
N ARG A 136 -6.43 3.07 4.74
CA ARG A 136 -7.40 4.12 5.05
C ARG A 136 -7.64 4.24 6.55
N LEU A 137 -7.77 3.13 7.28
CA LEU A 137 -7.93 3.17 8.75
C LEU A 137 -6.70 3.74 9.46
N VAL A 138 -5.50 3.40 8.97
CA VAL A 138 -4.22 3.86 9.55
C VAL A 138 -3.90 5.31 9.19
N VAL A 139 -4.22 5.77 7.99
CA VAL A 139 -3.87 7.11 7.50
C VAL A 139 -4.98 8.12 7.79
N LYS A 140 -6.25 7.73 7.60
CA LYS A 140 -7.39 8.63 7.79
C LYS A 140 -7.84 8.61 9.25
N LYS A 141 -7.87 9.80 9.86
CA LYS A 141 -8.49 9.99 11.17
C LYS A 141 -9.99 9.71 11.05
N GLU A 142 -10.50 8.75 11.83
CA GLU A 142 -11.94 8.67 12.06
C GLU A 142 -12.40 10.02 12.62
N GLN A 143 -13.34 10.66 11.94
CA GLN A 143 -14.07 11.78 12.53
C GLN A 143 -14.90 11.19 13.67
N LYS A 144 -14.35 11.22 14.89
CA LYS A 144 -15.14 10.97 16.10
C LYS A 144 -16.20 12.07 16.18
N GLY A 145 -17.43 11.73 15.82
CA GLY A 145 -18.65 12.47 16.14
C GLY A 145 -19.01 13.61 15.18
N LEU A 146 -20.05 13.40 14.39
CA LEU A 146 -21.01 14.42 13.94
C LEU A 146 -22.34 13.72 13.58
N PHE A 147 -22.85 12.93 14.53
CA PHE A 147 -24.26 12.59 14.70
C PHE A 147 -24.53 12.48 16.19
#